data_AF-A0AAU0VFK5-F1
#
_entry.id   AF-A0AAU0VFK5-F1
#
_cell.length_a   1.000
_cell.length_b   1.000
_cell.length_c   1.000
_cell.angle_alpha   90.00
_cell.angle_beta   90.00
_cell.angle_gamma   90.00
#
_symmetry.space_group_name_H-M   'P 1'
#
loop_
_entity.id
_entity.type
_entity.pdbx_description
1 polymer ?
#
loop_
_entity_poly.entity_id
_entity_poly.type
_entity_poly.pdbx_seq_one_letter_code
_entity_poly.pdbx_strand_id
1 'polypeptide(L)'
;MAELMLFRQDADGRDVELSGSTVALEVELQRRVEAGLEQMLGIRFLASEYATGPWHRGRIDTLGLDENGSPVVIEFKRGSDNGVMSQALSYLSWLESAQLEFEALVRTVLGAEAAESVDWRRPRLICIAAGFSHHDRVAVQRVPERIDLVRYRIFDGDLLGLLLVDSSPGAPSAASSRRSRERKTAFESALEAPAVASSTGAGLVPQCLRALYRELDEALTAWGEVEVAPLRHYIAYRRLVNVASVIFRPKHEAILMYLRLDPDSVKLEEGFTRDMRGIGHLGTGDLEVRLASAADLEKAAPLIRRAFEAA
;
A
#
# COMPACT_ATOMS: atom_id res chain seq x y z
N MET A 1 19.61 14.84 -10.03
CA MET A 1 19.02 14.32 -8.78
C MET A 1 20.15 13.84 -7.91
N ALA A 2 20.10 14.11 -6.60
CA ALA A 2 21.05 13.54 -5.66
C ALA A 2 20.84 12.01 -5.61
N GLU A 3 21.92 11.26 -5.76
CA GLU A 3 21.93 9.82 -5.56
C GLU A 3 22.01 9.56 -4.04
N LEU A 4 21.28 8.57 -3.55
CA LEU A 4 21.39 8.18 -2.14
C LEU A 4 22.78 7.59 -1.93
N MET A 5 23.63 8.32 -1.21
CA MET A 5 24.95 7.84 -0.81
C MET A 5 24.81 7.10 0.51
N LEU A 6 25.34 5.89 0.58
CA LEU A 6 25.32 5.06 1.78
C LEU A 6 26.75 4.90 2.28
N PHE A 7 26.96 5.06 3.59
CA PHE A 7 28.27 4.91 4.21
C PHE A 7 28.21 3.87 5.33
N ARG A 8 29.30 3.13 5.54
CA ARG A 8 29.49 2.23 6.68
C ARG A 8 30.73 2.66 7.44
N GLN A 9 30.62 2.74 8.76
CA GLN A 9 31.77 2.93 9.62
C GLN A 9 32.66 1.68 9.61
N ASP A 10 33.94 1.85 9.30
CA ASP A 10 34.94 0.80 9.43
C ASP A 10 35.38 0.60 10.89
N ALA A 11 36.27 -0.38 11.13
CA ALA A 11 36.78 -0.68 12.48
C ALA A 11 37.58 0.48 13.09
N ASP A 12 38.07 1.41 12.27
CA ASP A 12 38.81 2.61 12.69
C ASP A 12 37.87 3.81 12.93
N GLY A 13 36.55 3.64 12.77
CA GLY A 13 35.54 4.69 12.94
C GLY A 13 35.43 5.66 11.76
N ARG A 14 35.99 5.33 10.59
CA ARG A 14 35.90 6.17 9.38
C ARG A 14 34.70 5.75 8.55
N ASP A 15 34.01 6.74 8.00
CA ASP A 15 32.92 6.50 7.04
C ASP A 15 33.47 6.12 5.67
N VAL A 16 33.14 4.90 5.23
CA VAL A 16 33.48 4.38 3.91
C VAL A 16 32.21 4.29 3.07
N GLU A 17 32.20 4.92 1.90
CA GLU A 17 31.07 4.87 0.99
C GLU A 17 30.85 3.43 0.47
N LEU A 18 29.61 2.95 0.58
CA LEU A 18 29.16 1.73 -0.04
C LEU A 18 28.73 2.05 -1.47
N SER A 19 29.50 1.57 -2.44
CA SER A 19 29.20 1.78 -3.85
C SER A 19 27.92 1.01 -4.24
N GLY A 20 26.93 1.72 -4.75
CA GLY A 20 25.71 1.12 -5.27
C GLY A 20 25.90 0.47 -6.64
N SER A 21 25.35 -0.72 -6.82
CA SER A 21 25.38 -1.50 -8.06
C SER A 21 23.99 -2.06 -8.42
N THR A 22 23.90 -2.80 -9.52
CA THR A 22 22.69 -3.50 -9.96
C THR A 22 22.92 -5.00 -9.94
N VAL A 23 21.84 -5.79 -9.91
CA VAL A 23 21.96 -7.25 -10.00
C VAL A 23 22.54 -7.70 -11.35
N ALA A 24 23.14 -8.89 -11.38
CA ALA A 24 23.64 -9.49 -12.62
C ALA A 24 22.48 -9.95 -13.50
N LEU A 25 21.48 -10.59 -12.88
CA LEU A 25 20.27 -11.08 -13.54
C LEU A 25 19.01 -10.51 -12.88
N GLU A 26 18.03 -10.11 -13.69
CA GLU A 26 16.75 -9.57 -13.23
C GLU A 26 16.02 -10.51 -12.25
N VAL A 27 16.09 -11.82 -12.51
CA VAL A 27 15.49 -12.87 -11.67
C VAL A 27 16.08 -12.90 -10.25
N GLU A 28 17.32 -12.43 -10.04
CA GLU A 28 17.92 -12.36 -8.70
C GLU A 28 17.24 -11.26 -7.86
N LEU A 29 16.96 -10.11 -8.48
CA LEU A 29 16.21 -9.03 -7.83
C LEU A 29 14.78 -9.48 -7.52
N GLN A 30 14.10 -10.08 -8.50
CA GLN A 30 12.74 -10.58 -8.36
C GLN A 30 12.65 -11.56 -7.18
N ARG A 31 13.46 -12.62 -7.16
CA ARG A 31 13.46 -13.62 -6.07
C ARG A 31 13.73 -13.00 -4.70
N ARG A 32 14.64 -12.03 -4.65
CA ARG A 32 15.00 -11.36 -3.40
C ARG A 32 13.88 -10.49 -2.86
N VAL A 33 13.16 -9.77 -3.74
CA VAL A 33 11.99 -8.99 -3.36
C VAL A 33 10.81 -9.90 -3.03
N GLU A 34 10.56 -10.95 -3.81
CA GLU A 34 9.50 -11.95 -3.54
C GLU A 34 9.65 -12.62 -2.17
N ALA A 35 10.89 -12.97 -1.77
CA ALA A 35 11.18 -13.58 -0.48
C ALA A 35 10.88 -12.68 0.73
N GLY A 36 10.91 -11.35 0.56
CA GLY A 36 10.62 -10.36 1.58
C GLY A 36 9.42 -9.48 1.26
N LEU A 37 8.54 -9.94 0.36
CA LEU A 37 7.58 -9.06 -0.32
C LEU A 37 6.61 -8.36 0.63
N GLU A 38 6.17 -9.09 1.64
CA GLU A 38 5.26 -8.59 2.65
C GLU A 38 5.94 -7.56 3.57
N GLN A 39 7.20 -7.79 3.94
CA GLN A 39 7.96 -6.89 4.80
C GLN A 39 8.40 -5.63 4.04
N MET A 40 8.84 -5.78 2.79
CA MET A 40 9.39 -4.68 1.99
C MET A 40 8.32 -3.78 1.38
N LEU A 41 7.21 -4.36 0.91
CA LEU A 41 6.21 -3.66 0.10
C LEU A 41 4.76 -3.81 0.61
N GLY A 42 4.53 -4.55 1.69
CA GLY A 42 3.18 -4.72 2.26
C GLY A 42 2.28 -5.55 1.35
N ILE A 43 2.87 -6.52 0.64
CA ILE A 43 2.17 -7.32 -0.35
C ILE A 43 2.30 -8.78 -0.01
N ARG A 44 1.15 -9.46 0.08
CA ARG A 44 1.11 -10.91 0.20
C ARG A 44 1.34 -11.53 -1.17
N PHE A 45 2.35 -12.37 -1.28
CA PHE A 45 2.75 -13.04 -2.52
C PHE A 45 1.67 -14.02 -3.01
N LEU A 46 1.42 -14.03 -4.32
CA LEU A 46 0.48 -14.98 -4.96
C LEU A 46 1.17 -15.91 -5.95
N ALA A 47 1.96 -15.34 -6.87
CA ALA A 47 2.63 -16.12 -7.91
C ALA A 47 3.82 -15.36 -8.49
N SER A 48 4.80 -16.13 -8.98
CA SER A 48 5.95 -15.67 -9.74
C SER A 48 5.80 -16.14 -11.20
N GLU A 49 6.26 -15.34 -12.15
CA GLU A 49 6.28 -15.65 -13.59
C GLU A 49 4.91 -16.12 -14.12
N TYR A 50 3.83 -15.43 -13.74
CA TYR A 50 2.46 -15.84 -14.03
C TYR A 50 2.10 -15.65 -15.51
N ALA A 51 1.77 -16.73 -16.20
CA ALA A 51 1.41 -16.69 -17.62
C ALA A 51 0.00 -16.09 -17.82
N THR A 52 -0.15 -15.07 -18.68
CA THR A 52 -1.43 -14.38 -18.93
C THR A 52 -2.28 -15.03 -20.03
N GLY A 53 -1.95 -16.28 -20.36
CA GLY A 53 -2.65 -17.08 -21.35
C GLY A 53 -2.47 -16.64 -22.81
N PRO A 54 -3.15 -17.32 -23.76
CA PRO A 54 -2.90 -17.17 -25.19
C PRO A 54 -3.33 -15.83 -25.81
N TRP A 55 -4.21 -15.09 -25.11
CA TRP A 55 -4.80 -13.83 -25.58
C TRP A 55 -3.93 -12.63 -25.26
N HIS A 56 -3.39 -12.56 -24.03
CA HIS A 56 -2.50 -11.48 -23.59
C HIS A 56 -1.01 -11.80 -23.88
N ARG A 57 -0.66 -13.08 -24.06
CA ARG A 57 0.68 -13.58 -24.48
C ARG A 57 1.85 -12.97 -23.70
N GLY A 58 1.64 -12.74 -22.42
CA GLY A 58 2.64 -12.17 -21.53
C GLY A 58 2.91 -13.07 -20.33
N ARG A 59 3.83 -12.60 -19.51
CA ARG A 59 4.20 -13.23 -18.26
C ARG A 59 4.42 -12.12 -17.25
N ILE A 60 3.59 -12.10 -16.22
CA ILE A 60 3.68 -11.13 -15.13
C ILE A 60 4.77 -11.62 -14.19
N ASP A 61 5.74 -10.76 -13.86
CA ASP A 61 6.87 -11.19 -13.05
C ASP A 61 6.39 -11.61 -11.65
N THR A 62 5.60 -10.77 -10.98
CA THR A 62 5.00 -11.13 -9.68
C THR A 62 3.56 -10.63 -9.54
N LEU A 63 2.70 -11.52 -9.05
CA LEU A 63 1.34 -11.19 -8.60
C LEU A 63 1.28 -11.19 -7.07
N GLY A 64 0.51 -10.24 -6.53
CA GLY A 64 0.30 -10.11 -5.08
C GLY A 64 -1.02 -9.45 -4.71
N LEU A 65 -1.28 -9.38 -3.40
CA LEU A 65 -2.43 -8.70 -2.80
C LEU A 65 -1.94 -7.74 -1.72
N ASP A 66 -2.21 -6.43 -1.86
CA ASP A 66 -1.72 -5.43 -0.90
C ASP A 66 -2.52 -5.44 0.43
N GLU A 67 -2.03 -4.66 1.40
CA GLU A 67 -2.65 -4.45 2.72
C GLU A 67 -4.10 -3.94 2.66
N ASN A 68 -4.53 -3.36 1.54
CA ASN A 68 -5.88 -2.85 1.33
C ASN A 68 -6.77 -3.84 0.57
N GLY A 69 -6.28 -5.04 0.28
CA GLY A 69 -6.96 -6.04 -0.55
C GLY A 69 -6.90 -5.73 -2.05
N SER A 70 -6.09 -4.78 -2.50
CA SER A 70 -5.99 -4.44 -3.93
C SER A 70 -5.09 -5.44 -4.66
N PRO A 71 -5.48 -5.95 -5.83
CA PRO A 71 -4.61 -6.74 -6.70
C PRO A 71 -3.33 -5.96 -7.04
N VAL A 72 -2.19 -6.63 -7.00
CA VAL A 72 -0.89 -6.04 -7.33
C VAL A 72 -0.19 -6.81 -8.42
N VAL A 73 0.34 -6.06 -9.39
CA VAL A 73 1.29 -6.52 -10.40
C VAL A 73 2.63 -5.84 -10.14
N ILE A 74 3.71 -6.60 -10.15
CA ILE A 74 5.06 -6.07 -10.02
C ILE A 74 5.87 -6.48 -11.24
N GLU A 75 6.57 -5.53 -11.83
CA GLU A 75 7.45 -5.71 -12.97
C GLU A 75 8.87 -5.25 -12.61
N PHE A 76 9.85 -6.08 -12.93
CA PHE A 76 11.25 -5.81 -12.63
C PHE A 76 12.00 -5.37 -13.88
N LYS A 77 12.97 -4.48 -13.70
CA LYS A 77 14.00 -4.21 -14.71
C LYS A 77 15.37 -4.14 -14.07
N ARG A 78 16.33 -4.88 -14.64
CA ARG A 78 17.74 -4.76 -14.23
C ARG A 78 18.27 -3.33 -14.38
N GLY A 79 17.98 -2.68 -15.51
CA GLY A 79 18.53 -1.38 -15.89
C GLY A 79 17.54 -0.22 -15.80
N SER A 80 17.76 0.80 -16.62
CA SER A 80 16.84 1.92 -16.86
C SER A 80 16.17 1.81 -18.23
N ASP A 81 16.00 0.58 -18.72
CA ASP A 81 15.55 0.33 -20.08
C ASP A 81 14.12 0.85 -20.29
N ASN A 82 13.89 1.42 -21.47
CA ASN A 82 12.59 1.96 -21.86
C ASN A 82 11.55 0.83 -21.94
N GLY A 83 10.34 1.09 -21.45
CA GLY A 83 9.17 0.23 -21.71
C GLY A 83 8.68 -0.61 -20.54
N VAL A 84 9.29 -0.52 -19.35
CA VAL A 84 8.72 -1.13 -18.13
C VAL A 84 7.28 -0.69 -17.92
N MET A 85 7.00 0.61 -18.12
CA MET A 85 5.64 1.14 -18.00
C MET A 85 4.67 0.57 -19.03
N SER A 86 5.07 0.41 -20.29
CA SER A 86 4.18 -0.13 -21.32
C SER A 86 3.82 -1.60 -21.09
N GLN A 87 4.78 -2.41 -20.64
CA GLN A 87 4.55 -3.82 -20.30
C GLN A 87 3.63 -3.91 -19.07
N ALA A 88 3.97 -3.16 -18.03
CA ALA A 88 3.23 -3.09 -16.79
C ALA A 88 1.77 -2.63 -16.99
N LEU A 89 1.53 -1.61 -17.83
CA LEU A 89 0.18 -1.15 -18.19
C LEU A 89 -0.62 -2.22 -18.96
N SER A 90 0.02 -3.03 -19.80
CA SER A 90 -0.66 -4.12 -20.52
C SER A 90 -1.24 -5.18 -19.57
N TYR A 91 -0.59 -5.42 -18.43
CA TYR A 91 -1.04 -6.38 -17.42
C TYR A 91 -2.21 -5.88 -16.57
N LEU A 92 -2.45 -4.56 -16.52
CA LEU A 92 -3.68 -4.04 -15.95
C LEU A 92 -4.89 -4.44 -16.80
N SER A 93 -4.76 -4.47 -18.13
CA SER A 93 -5.81 -5.00 -19.01
C SER A 93 -6.08 -6.49 -18.75
N TRP A 94 -5.03 -7.27 -18.46
CA TRP A 94 -5.20 -8.66 -18.04
C TRP A 94 -6.00 -8.76 -16.73
N LEU A 95 -5.62 -8.02 -15.68
CA LEU A 95 -6.34 -7.99 -14.40
C LEU A 95 -7.83 -7.65 -14.56
N GLU A 96 -8.17 -6.72 -15.44
CA GLU A 96 -9.57 -6.37 -15.73
C GLU A 96 -10.36 -7.55 -16.33
N SER A 97 -9.73 -8.31 -17.22
CA SER A 97 -10.36 -9.45 -17.89
C SER A 97 -10.35 -10.75 -17.05
N ALA A 98 -9.39 -10.90 -16.14
CA ALA A 98 -9.07 -12.14 -15.44
C ALA A 98 -9.46 -12.13 -13.94
N GLN A 99 -10.44 -11.30 -13.54
CA GLN A 99 -10.80 -11.14 -12.12
C GLN A 99 -11.14 -12.47 -11.41
N LEU A 100 -11.88 -13.36 -12.07
CA LEU A 100 -12.24 -14.66 -11.49
C LEU A 100 -11.03 -15.58 -11.33
N GLU A 101 -10.11 -15.52 -12.29
CA GLU A 101 -8.86 -16.28 -12.26
C GLU A 101 -7.96 -15.79 -11.11
N PHE A 102 -7.85 -14.47 -10.95
CA PHE A 102 -7.13 -13.85 -9.83
C PHE A 102 -7.79 -14.15 -8.48
N GLU A 103 -9.12 -14.03 -8.34
CA GLU A 103 -9.84 -14.38 -7.11
C GLU A 103 -9.64 -15.86 -6.74
N ALA A 104 -9.60 -16.76 -7.74
CA ALA A 104 -9.31 -18.18 -7.52
C ALA A 104 -7.85 -18.40 -7.06
N LEU A 105 -6.89 -17.67 -7.62
CA LEU A 105 -5.49 -17.70 -7.18
C LEU A 105 -5.37 -17.21 -5.73
N VAL A 106 -5.97 -16.08 -5.39
CA VAL A 106 -6.02 -15.56 -4.01
C VAL A 106 -6.61 -16.59 -3.07
N ARG A 107 -7.74 -17.21 -3.43
CA ARG A 107 -8.37 -18.25 -2.61
C ARG A 107 -7.44 -19.44 -2.36
N THR A 108 -6.70 -19.84 -3.39
CA THR A 108 -5.80 -21.00 -3.33
C THR A 108 -4.58 -20.72 -2.45
N VAL A 109 -4.02 -19.51 -2.53
CA VAL A 109 -2.77 -19.16 -1.85
C VAL A 109 -3.00 -18.57 -0.45
N LEU A 110 -4.02 -17.71 -0.31
CA LEU A 110 -4.28 -16.92 0.91
C LEU A 110 -5.60 -17.29 1.61
N GLY A 111 -6.41 -18.18 1.04
CA GLY A 111 -7.67 -18.63 1.62
C GLY A 111 -8.91 -17.81 1.21
N ALA A 112 -10.09 -18.31 1.61
CA ALA A 112 -11.38 -17.78 1.17
C ALA A 112 -11.65 -16.34 1.66
N GLU A 113 -11.28 -16.02 2.90
CA GLU A 113 -11.47 -14.68 3.48
C GLU A 113 -10.70 -13.61 2.69
N ALA A 114 -9.44 -13.91 2.32
CA ALA A 114 -8.64 -13.01 1.49
C ALA A 114 -9.27 -12.81 0.12
N ALA A 115 -9.82 -13.87 -0.50
CA ALA A 115 -10.47 -13.78 -1.81
C ALA A 115 -11.76 -12.96 -1.78
N GLU A 116 -12.51 -12.98 -0.68
CA GLU A 116 -13.71 -12.16 -0.49
C GLU A 116 -13.37 -10.69 -0.22
N SER A 117 -12.17 -10.42 0.31
CA SER A 117 -11.68 -9.07 0.60
C SER A 117 -11.08 -8.32 -0.61
N VAL A 118 -11.00 -8.97 -1.78
CA VAL A 118 -10.34 -8.38 -2.96
C VAL A 118 -11.04 -7.10 -3.43
N ASP A 119 -10.29 -6.00 -3.48
CA ASP A 119 -10.74 -4.68 -3.91
C ASP A 119 -10.23 -4.34 -5.32
N TRP A 120 -11.10 -4.55 -6.30
CA TRP A 120 -10.83 -4.27 -7.71
C TRP A 120 -10.87 -2.78 -8.10
N ARG A 121 -11.16 -1.86 -7.17
CA ARG A 121 -11.38 -0.44 -7.54
C ARG A 121 -10.10 0.28 -7.95
N ARG A 122 -8.96 -0.12 -7.36
CA ARG A 122 -7.65 0.50 -7.56
C ARG A 122 -6.53 -0.55 -7.52
N PRO A 123 -6.45 -1.45 -8.52
CA PRO A 123 -5.29 -2.32 -8.66
C PRO A 123 -4.00 -1.49 -8.66
N ARG A 124 -2.96 -2.00 -8.01
CA ARG A 124 -1.67 -1.33 -7.87
C ARG A 124 -0.69 -1.95 -8.85
N LEU A 125 0.06 -1.11 -9.55
CA LEU A 125 1.19 -1.53 -10.36
C LEU A 125 2.48 -1.02 -9.74
N ILE A 126 3.50 -1.86 -9.65
CA ILE A 126 4.80 -1.48 -9.10
C ILE A 126 5.87 -1.82 -10.13
N CYS A 127 6.60 -0.81 -10.60
CA CYS A 127 7.76 -0.99 -11.45
C CYS A 127 9.01 -0.87 -10.59
N ILE A 128 9.86 -1.91 -10.54
CA ILE A 128 11.11 -1.91 -9.78
C ILE A 128 12.29 -1.92 -10.74
N ALA A 129 13.07 -0.83 -10.78
CA ALA A 129 14.15 -0.67 -11.76
C ALA A 129 15.39 0.04 -11.20
N ALA A 130 16.53 -0.02 -11.88
CA ALA A 130 17.74 0.70 -11.43
C ALA A 130 17.63 2.21 -11.66
N GLY A 131 16.73 2.63 -12.55
CA GLY A 131 16.44 4.03 -12.83
C GLY A 131 15.24 4.18 -13.74
N PHE A 132 14.68 5.40 -13.76
CA PHE A 132 13.56 5.77 -14.60
C PHE A 132 13.92 7.04 -15.36
N SER A 133 13.52 7.13 -16.62
CA SER A 133 13.71 8.34 -17.42
C SER A 133 12.83 9.47 -16.90
N HIS A 134 13.16 10.71 -17.27
CA HIS A 134 12.27 11.84 -17.00
C HIS A 134 10.87 11.63 -17.59
N HIS A 135 10.77 10.98 -18.75
CA HIS A 135 9.50 10.73 -19.42
C HIS A 135 8.63 9.74 -18.64
N ASP A 136 9.22 8.68 -18.07
CA ASP A 136 8.49 7.70 -17.24
C ASP A 136 7.86 8.40 -16.01
N ARG A 137 8.64 9.26 -15.36
CA ARG A 137 8.20 10.04 -14.20
C ARG A 137 7.07 11.02 -14.54
N VAL A 138 7.11 11.65 -15.71
CA VAL A 138 6.02 12.52 -16.16
C VAL A 138 4.79 11.69 -16.55
N ALA A 139 4.98 10.55 -17.21
CA ALA A 139 3.90 9.68 -17.66
C ALA A 139 3.11 9.10 -16.48
N VAL A 140 3.78 8.71 -15.40
CA VAL A 140 3.11 8.13 -14.22
C VAL A 140 2.09 9.09 -13.60
N GLN A 141 2.35 10.41 -13.67
CA GLN A 141 1.46 11.44 -13.15
C GLN A 141 0.26 11.76 -14.08
N ARG A 142 0.24 11.18 -15.30
CA ARG A 142 -0.80 11.43 -16.31
C ARG A 142 -1.74 10.25 -16.51
N VAL A 143 -1.37 9.08 -16.00
CA VAL A 143 -2.18 7.87 -16.12
C VAL A 143 -3.15 7.76 -14.93
N PRO A 144 -4.42 7.36 -15.17
CA PRO A 144 -5.40 7.21 -14.11
C PRO A 144 -5.13 5.99 -13.22
N GLU A 145 -4.28 5.06 -13.63
CA GLU A 145 -3.94 3.87 -12.86
C GLU A 145 -3.01 4.18 -11.68
N ARG A 146 -3.11 3.40 -10.60
CA ARG A 146 -2.23 3.54 -9.42
C ARG A 146 -0.91 2.84 -9.71
N ILE A 147 0.15 3.63 -9.91
CA ILE A 147 1.48 3.13 -10.28
C ILE A 147 2.54 3.69 -9.34
N ASP A 148 3.38 2.81 -8.81
CA ASP A 148 4.55 3.17 -8.01
C ASP A 148 5.83 2.86 -8.82
N LEU A 149 6.71 3.85 -8.94
CA LEU A 149 8.04 3.70 -9.53
C LEU A 149 9.06 3.55 -8.41
N VAL A 150 9.64 2.36 -8.25
CA VAL A 150 10.58 2.05 -7.16
C VAL A 150 11.98 1.84 -7.73
N ARG A 151 12.95 2.62 -7.28
CA ARG A 151 14.36 2.43 -7.63
C ARG A 151 14.98 1.42 -6.68
N TYR A 152 15.73 0.46 -7.22
CA TYR A 152 16.56 -0.42 -6.41
C TYR A 152 18.05 -0.13 -6.58
N ARG A 153 18.83 -0.43 -5.54
CA ARG A 153 20.31 -0.50 -5.56
C ARG A 153 20.79 -1.66 -4.70
N ILE A 154 21.84 -2.34 -5.14
CA ILE A 154 22.54 -3.36 -4.37
C ILE A 154 23.84 -2.74 -3.82
N PHE A 155 24.09 -2.89 -2.53
CA PHE A 155 25.32 -2.44 -1.89
C PHE A 155 26.09 -3.62 -1.30
N ASP A 156 27.37 -3.41 -1.04
CA ASP A 156 28.24 -4.41 -0.42
C ASP A 156 27.68 -4.97 0.89
N GLY A 157 27.90 -6.26 1.11
CA GLY A 157 27.35 -6.99 2.26
C GLY A 157 25.89 -7.41 2.05
N ASP A 158 25.52 -7.70 0.80
CA ASP A 158 24.18 -8.12 0.40
C ASP A 158 23.10 -7.19 0.94
N LEU A 159 23.27 -5.87 0.77
CA LEU A 159 22.26 -4.89 1.14
C LEU A 159 21.42 -4.53 -0.09
N LEU A 160 20.11 -4.37 0.09
CA LEU A 160 19.17 -3.93 -0.94
C LEU A 160 18.51 -2.64 -0.49
N GLY A 161 18.71 -1.57 -1.25
CA GLY A 161 17.95 -0.33 -1.09
C GLY A 161 16.76 -0.33 -2.04
N LEU A 162 15.59 0.06 -1.53
CA LEU A 162 14.39 0.35 -2.30
C LEU A 162 13.96 1.78 -2.00
N LEU A 163 13.71 2.57 -3.04
CA LEU A 163 13.31 3.97 -2.93
C LEU A 163 12.10 4.22 -3.82
N LEU A 164 10.98 4.66 -3.25
CA LEU A 164 9.86 5.17 -4.03
C LEU A 164 10.28 6.48 -4.71
N VAL A 165 10.31 6.50 -6.03
CA VAL A 165 10.76 7.65 -6.84
C VAL A 165 9.60 8.56 -7.20
N ASP A 166 8.47 7.96 -7.56
CA ASP A 166 7.19 8.62 -7.79
C ASP A 166 6.06 7.62 -7.53
N SER A 167 4.89 8.16 -7.16
CA SER A 167 3.64 7.42 -7.12
C SER A 167 2.53 8.24 -7.76
N SER A 168 1.61 7.56 -8.44
CA SER A 168 0.29 8.09 -8.78
C SER A 168 -0.76 7.42 -7.89
N PRO A 169 -1.57 8.17 -7.13
CA PRO A 169 -2.59 7.60 -6.25
C PRO A 169 -3.77 6.97 -7.03
N GLY A 170 -3.84 7.21 -8.34
CA GLY A 170 -4.84 6.66 -9.25
C GLY A 170 -6.28 7.19 -9.05
N ALA A 171 -7.03 7.24 -10.14
CA ALA A 171 -8.48 7.45 -10.14
C ALA A 171 -9.22 6.11 -9.94
N PRO A 172 -10.44 6.09 -9.36
CA PRO A 172 -11.22 4.86 -9.26
C PRO A 172 -11.53 4.27 -10.65
N SER A 173 -11.29 2.97 -10.87
CA SER A 173 -11.63 2.32 -12.14
C SER A 173 -13.14 2.24 -12.34
N ALA A 174 -13.63 2.75 -13.48
CA ALA A 174 -15.04 2.79 -13.84
C ALA A 174 -15.65 1.39 -14.06
N ALA A 175 -14.84 0.40 -14.47
CA ALA A 175 -15.31 -0.96 -14.76
C ALA A 175 -15.76 -1.71 -13.49
N SER A 176 -15.10 -1.48 -12.34
CA SER A 176 -15.47 -2.12 -11.06
C SER A 176 -16.82 -1.63 -10.50
N SER A 177 -17.25 -0.42 -10.89
CA SER A 177 -18.51 0.18 -10.44
C SER A 177 -19.76 -0.53 -11.01
N ARG A 178 -19.63 -1.17 -12.18
CA ARG A 178 -20.74 -1.89 -12.84
C ARG A 178 -20.96 -3.28 -12.22
N ARG A 179 -19.90 -4.08 -12.03
CA ARG A 179 -20.02 -5.41 -11.42
C ARG A 179 -20.35 -5.39 -9.93
N SER A 180 -19.84 -4.40 -9.17
CA SER A 180 -20.23 -4.23 -7.77
C SER A 180 -21.70 -3.84 -7.59
N ARG A 181 -22.30 -3.15 -8.57
CA ARG A 181 -23.75 -2.93 -8.64
C ARG A 181 -24.51 -4.21 -8.94
N GLU A 182 -24.05 -5.02 -9.91
CA GLU A 182 -24.70 -6.28 -10.28
C GLU A 182 -24.69 -7.33 -9.15
N ARG A 183 -23.58 -7.46 -8.39
CA ARG A 183 -23.51 -8.32 -7.20
C ARG A 183 -24.44 -7.83 -6.07
N LYS A 184 -24.64 -6.51 -5.91
CA LYS A 184 -25.58 -5.96 -4.90
C LYS A 184 -27.04 -6.16 -5.29
N THR A 185 -27.39 -5.97 -6.57
CA THR A 185 -28.77 -6.15 -7.05
C THR A 185 -29.27 -7.59 -6.96
N ALA A 186 -28.38 -8.59 -6.99
CA ALA A 186 -28.75 -10.00 -6.84
C ALA A 186 -29.04 -10.41 -5.37
N PHE A 187 -28.54 -9.66 -4.38
CA PHE A 187 -28.68 -9.99 -2.96
C PHE A 187 -29.74 -9.14 -2.23
N GLU A 188 -30.10 -7.97 -2.76
CA GLU A 188 -31.06 -7.05 -2.12
C GLU A 188 -32.54 -7.33 -2.46
N SER A 189 -32.86 -8.36 -3.25
CA SER A 189 -34.26 -8.71 -3.60
C SER A 189 -35.06 -9.42 -2.48
N ALA A 190 -34.55 -9.51 -1.24
CA ALA A 190 -35.20 -10.31 -0.19
C ALA A 190 -35.57 -9.59 1.13
N LEU A 191 -35.20 -8.33 1.37
CA LEU A 191 -35.56 -7.64 2.63
C LEU A 191 -35.80 -6.14 2.41
N GLU A 192 -37.07 -5.75 2.28
CA GLU A 192 -37.49 -4.35 2.38
C GLU A 192 -37.47 -3.90 3.85
N ALA A 193 -36.61 -2.94 4.17
CA ALA A 193 -36.71 -2.08 5.36
C ALA A 193 -36.17 -0.68 5.02
N PRO A 194 -36.70 0.40 5.62
CA PRO A 194 -36.57 1.75 5.10
C PRO A 194 -35.15 2.30 5.24
N ALA A 195 -34.68 2.90 4.14
CA ALA A 195 -33.36 3.50 4.00
C ALA A 195 -33.12 4.63 5.01
N VAL A 196 -32.31 4.35 6.02
CA VAL A 196 -31.55 5.38 6.73
C VAL A 196 -30.30 5.62 5.89
N ALA A 197 -30.20 6.81 5.29
CA ALA A 197 -29.08 7.22 4.47
C ALA A 197 -27.75 7.09 5.24
N SER A 198 -27.02 5.99 5.03
CA SER A 198 -25.64 5.88 5.46
C SER A 198 -24.80 6.70 4.48
N SER A 199 -24.40 7.90 4.89
CA SER A 199 -23.34 8.68 4.24
C SER A 199 -21.99 8.00 4.43
N THR A 200 -21.82 6.83 3.81
CA THR A 200 -20.53 6.11 3.72
C THR A 200 -19.88 6.43 2.39
N GLY A 201 -19.12 7.52 2.39
CA GLY A 201 -18.08 7.78 1.42
C GLY A 201 -17.00 8.61 2.11
N ALA A 202 -15.77 8.10 2.16
CA ALA A 202 -14.63 8.97 2.37
C ALA A 202 -14.71 10.07 1.31
N GLY A 203 -14.96 11.28 1.78
CA GLY A 203 -15.31 12.42 0.94
C GLY A 203 -15.60 13.65 1.76
N LEU A 204 -16.04 13.52 3.02
CA LEU A 204 -16.15 14.65 3.93
C LEU A 204 -15.73 14.21 5.34
N VAL A 205 -14.54 14.66 5.77
CA VAL A 205 -14.16 14.65 7.18
C VAL A 205 -15.31 15.29 7.99
N PRO A 206 -15.87 14.59 8.99
CA PRO A 206 -16.99 15.09 9.77
C PRO A 206 -16.69 16.47 10.35
N GLN A 207 -17.66 17.38 10.30
CA GLN A 207 -17.44 18.77 10.71
C GLN A 207 -16.89 18.89 12.14
N CYS A 208 -17.39 18.08 13.07
CA CYS A 208 -16.94 18.05 14.47
C CYS A 208 -15.50 17.57 14.65
N LEU A 209 -14.96 16.77 13.72
CA LEU A 209 -13.62 16.19 13.81
C LEU A 209 -12.61 16.90 12.91
N ARG A 210 -13.03 17.91 12.15
CA ARG A 210 -12.18 18.52 11.11
C ARG A 210 -10.93 19.21 11.67
N ALA A 211 -11.04 19.83 12.84
CA ALA A 211 -9.89 20.48 13.49
C ALA A 211 -8.87 19.43 13.95
N LEU A 212 -9.31 18.45 14.75
CA LEU A 212 -8.47 17.36 15.24
C LEU A 212 -7.83 16.56 14.10
N TYR A 213 -8.58 16.29 13.03
CA TYR A 213 -8.05 15.62 11.85
C TYR A 213 -6.96 16.42 11.14
N ARG A 214 -7.10 17.75 11.06
CA ARG A 214 -6.06 18.59 10.44
C ARG A 214 -4.73 18.47 11.19
N GLU A 215 -4.78 18.56 12.51
CA GLU A 215 -3.59 18.41 13.36
C GLU A 215 -3.00 17.00 13.24
N LEU A 216 -3.85 15.96 13.19
CA LEU A 216 -3.41 14.59 12.96
C LEU A 216 -2.78 14.41 11.57
N ASP A 217 -3.39 14.94 10.52
CA ASP A 217 -2.89 14.88 9.15
C ASP A 217 -1.52 15.56 9.02
N GLU A 218 -1.35 16.73 9.63
CA GLU A 218 -0.07 17.42 9.75
C GLU A 218 0.97 16.56 10.50
N ALA A 219 0.59 15.95 11.63
CA ALA A 219 1.48 15.09 12.41
C ALA A 219 1.91 13.82 11.65
N LEU A 220 1.04 13.24 10.83
CA LEU A 220 1.33 12.04 10.03
C LEU A 220 2.14 12.38 8.77
N THR A 221 1.91 13.54 8.15
CA THR A 221 2.62 13.97 6.93
C THR A 221 3.96 14.66 7.21
N ALA A 222 4.23 15.04 8.45
CA ALA A 222 5.53 15.60 8.86
C ALA A 222 6.73 14.63 8.70
N TRP A 223 6.48 13.33 8.49
CA TRP A 223 7.49 12.28 8.38
C TRP A 223 8.08 12.11 6.97
N GLY A 224 8.12 13.18 6.17
CA GLY A 224 8.71 13.20 4.84
C GLY A 224 7.72 12.83 3.72
N GLU A 225 8.16 12.01 2.77
CA GLU A 225 7.33 11.57 1.64
C GLU A 225 6.31 10.50 2.09
N VAL A 226 5.19 10.97 2.64
CA VAL A 226 4.04 10.14 3.02
C VAL A 226 2.91 10.38 2.04
N GLU A 227 2.43 9.31 1.41
CA GLU A 227 1.26 9.37 0.56
C GLU A 227 -0.02 9.19 1.37
N VAL A 228 -0.99 10.08 1.12
CA VAL A 228 -2.31 10.04 1.74
C VAL A 228 -3.32 9.50 0.74
N ALA A 229 -3.88 8.33 1.03
CA ALA A 229 -4.81 7.63 0.14
C ALA A 229 -6.19 7.48 0.80
N PRO A 230 -7.18 8.28 0.38
CA PRO A 230 -8.57 8.09 0.80
C PRO A 230 -9.14 6.80 0.20
N LEU A 231 -9.50 5.86 1.07
CA LEU A 231 -10.15 4.58 0.73
C LEU A 231 -11.62 4.62 1.16
N ARG A 232 -12.37 3.53 0.93
CA ARG A 232 -13.83 3.53 1.17
C ARG A 232 -14.22 3.89 2.60
N HIS A 233 -13.46 3.37 3.56
CA HIS A 233 -13.82 3.33 4.97
C HIS A 233 -12.83 4.05 5.87
N TYR A 234 -11.64 4.37 5.36
CA TYR A 234 -10.55 4.97 6.11
C TYR A 234 -9.62 5.74 5.18
N ILE A 235 -8.73 6.54 5.75
CA ILE A 235 -7.65 7.22 5.04
C ILE A 235 -6.35 6.49 5.41
N ALA A 236 -5.62 6.00 4.42
CA ALA A 236 -4.33 5.36 4.61
C ALA A 236 -3.21 6.39 4.46
N TYR A 237 -2.23 6.33 5.36
CA TYR A 237 -0.98 7.06 5.30
C TYR A 237 0.12 6.03 5.04
N ARG A 238 0.72 6.09 3.85
CA ARG A 238 1.61 5.05 3.35
C ARG A 238 2.94 5.60 2.86
N ARG A 239 3.95 4.75 2.95
CA ARG A 239 5.19 4.82 2.16
C ARG A 239 5.13 3.68 1.13
N LEU A 240 6.13 2.81 1.11
CA LEU A 240 6.04 1.53 0.40
C LEU A 240 4.97 0.62 1.01
N VAL A 241 4.78 0.71 2.34
CA VAL A 241 3.76 0.03 3.14
C VAL A 241 2.81 1.03 3.82
N ASN A 242 1.63 0.58 4.22
CA ASN A 242 0.75 1.37 5.09
C ASN A 242 1.38 1.53 6.48
N VAL A 243 1.50 2.76 6.96
CA VAL A 243 2.06 3.07 8.28
C VAL A 243 0.94 3.38 9.28
N ALA A 244 -0.08 4.13 8.83
CA ALA A 244 -1.22 4.47 9.65
C ALA A 244 -2.54 4.44 8.85
N SER A 245 -3.64 4.15 9.54
CA SER A 245 -5.00 4.21 8.99
C SER A 245 -5.91 5.03 9.90
N VAL A 246 -6.65 5.99 9.32
CA VAL A 246 -7.51 6.92 10.06
C VAL A 246 -8.98 6.65 9.77
N ILE A 247 -9.76 6.44 10.83
CA ILE A 247 -11.20 6.18 10.80
C ILE A 247 -11.95 7.16 11.69
N PHE A 248 -13.02 7.75 11.17
CA PHE A 248 -13.84 8.68 11.93
C PHE A 248 -14.97 7.98 12.68
N ARG A 249 -15.17 8.32 13.96
CA ARG A 249 -16.31 7.90 14.79
C ARG A 249 -17.09 9.13 15.29
N PRO A 250 -17.89 9.79 14.43
CA PRO A 250 -18.57 11.05 14.77
C PRO A 250 -19.48 10.96 15.99
N LYS A 251 -20.20 9.83 16.15
CA LYS A 251 -21.09 9.60 17.31
C LYS A 251 -20.36 9.58 18.65
N HIS A 252 -19.06 9.31 18.63
CA HIS A 252 -18.22 9.25 19.82
C HIS A 252 -17.20 10.40 19.86
N GLU A 253 -17.37 11.40 18.97
CA GLU A 253 -16.47 12.55 18.81
C GLU A 253 -14.99 12.16 18.82
N ALA A 254 -14.67 11.04 18.15
CA ALA A 254 -13.32 10.51 18.16
C ALA A 254 -12.85 10.06 16.77
N ILE A 255 -11.55 10.08 16.61
CA ILE A 255 -10.80 9.48 15.52
C ILE A 255 -10.14 8.20 16.06
N LEU A 256 -10.25 7.10 15.32
CA LEU A 256 -9.46 5.91 15.55
C LEU A 256 -8.31 5.91 14.55
N MET A 257 -7.09 5.83 15.05
CA MET A 257 -5.87 5.68 14.27
C MET A 257 -5.31 4.29 14.52
N TYR A 258 -5.16 3.50 13.47
CA TYR A 258 -4.46 2.21 13.53
C TYR A 258 -3.02 2.43 13.08
N LEU A 259 -2.05 2.00 13.89
CA LEU A 259 -0.62 2.13 13.60
C LEU A 259 -0.04 0.75 13.30
N ARG A 260 0.83 0.67 12.29
CA ARG A 260 1.69 -0.49 12.05
C ARG A 260 2.81 -0.52 13.09
N LEU A 261 2.44 -0.90 14.32
CA LEU A 261 3.31 -0.99 15.47
C LEU A 261 2.91 -2.20 16.30
N ASP A 262 3.90 -2.99 16.73
CA ASP A 262 3.66 -4.17 17.56
C ASP A 262 3.04 -3.77 18.91
N PRO A 263 1.81 -4.23 19.24
CA PRO A 263 1.17 -3.94 20.51
C PRO A 263 1.98 -4.38 21.74
N ASP A 264 2.79 -5.44 21.63
CA ASP A 264 3.62 -5.93 22.75
C ASP A 264 4.74 -4.93 23.12
N SER A 265 5.09 -4.06 22.18
CA SER A 265 6.08 -3.00 22.37
C SER A 265 5.50 -1.73 23.00
N VAL A 266 4.20 -1.72 23.35
CA VAL A 266 3.47 -0.56 23.86
C VAL A 266 2.78 -0.91 25.17
N LYS A 267 2.90 -0.02 26.17
CA LYS A 267 2.09 -0.14 27.38
C LYS A 267 0.65 0.28 27.05
N LEU A 268 -0.22 -0.70 26.86
CA LEU A 268 -1.63 -0.47 26.56
C LEU A 268 -2.34 0.26 27.70
N GLU A 269 -3.25 1.15 27.32
CA GLU A 269 -4.02 1.99 28.23
C GLU A 269 -5.49 1.98 27.83
N GLU A 270 -6.35 1.59 28.77
CA GLU A 270 -7.79 1.48 28.58
C GLU A 270 -8.39 2.82 28.11
N GLY A 271 -9.15 2.77 27.02
CA GLY A 271 -9.78 3.95 26.43
C GLY A 271 -8.86 4.78 25.50
N PHE A 272 -7.56 4.48 25.43
CA PHE A 272 -6.62 5.18 24.57
C PHE A 272 -5.93 4.26 23.55
N THR A 273 -5.41 3.10 23.98
CA THR A 273 -4.73 2.14 23.10
C THR A 273 -5.27 0.73 23.25
N ARG A 274 -5.26 -0.03 22.16
CA ARG A 274 -5.80 -1.40 22.14
C ARG A 274 -5.06 -2.29 21.14
N ASP A 275 -4.78 -3.51 21.56
CA ASP A 275 -4.31 -4.59 20.67
C ASP A 275 -5.46 -5.09 19.79
N MET A 276 -5.24 -5.02 18.48
CA MET A 276 -6.20 -5.42 17.45
C MET A 276 -5.85 -6.73 16.76
N ARG A 277 -4.76 -7.42 17.16
CA ARG A 277 -4.39 -8.73 16.60
C ARG A 277 -5.51 -9.74 16.85
N GLY A 278 -5.91 -10.45 15.80
CA GLY A 278 -7.02 -11.42 15.85
C GLY A 278 -8.41 -10.79 16.00
N ILE A 279 -8.52 -9.45 16.01
CA ILE A 279 -9.78 -8.72 16.00
C ILE A 279 -9.95 -8.13 14.60
N GLY A 280 -10.93 -8.60 13.83
CA GLY A 280 -11.21 -8.01 12.52
C GLY A 280 -11.55 -6.52 12.64
N HIS A 281 -10.78 -5.67 11.94
CA HIS A 281 -11.01 -4.23 11.90
C HIS A 281 -10.80 -3.66 10.50
N LEU A 282 -11.20 -2.40 10.33
CA LEU A 282 -10.98 -1.65 9.11
C LEU A 282 -9.62 -0.94 9.22
N GLY A 283 -8.91 -0.80 8.10
CA GLY A 283 -7.58 -0.20 8.09
C GLY A 283 -6.47 -1.22 8.35
N THR A 284 -5.23 -0.75 8.27
CA THR A 284 -4.01 -1.52 8.51
C THR A 284 -3.34 -1.06 9.80
N GLY A 285 -2.75 -2.01 10.53
CA GLY A 285 -2.00 -1.77 11.76
C GLY A 285 -2.64 -2.45 12.97
N ASP A 286 -1.80 -3.06 13.80
CA ASP A 286 -2.23 -3.90 14.92
C ASP A 286 -2.53 -3.12 16.20
N LEU A 287 -2.11 -1.85 16.28
CA LEU A 287 -2.33 -0.99 17.43
C LEU A 287 -3.38 0.09 17.11
N GLU A 288 -4.54 0.01 17.77
CA GLU A 288 -5.53 1.09 17.75
C GLU A 288 -5.15 2.18 18.76
N VAL A 289 -5.25 3.44 18.34
CA VAL A 289 -5.10 4.65 19.14
C VAL A 289 -6.36 5.50 18.98
N ARG A 290 -7.07 5.76 20.07
CA ARG A 290 -8.28 6.58 20.10
C ARG A 290 -7.92 8.02 20.44
N LEU A 291 -8.33 8.95 19.57
CA LEU A 291 -8.09 10.38 19.70
C LEU A 291 -9.43 11.11 19.81
N ALA A 292 -9.68 11.81 20.92
CA ALA A 292 -10.85 12.65 21.12
C ALA A 292 -10.48 14.14 21.31
N SER A 293 -9.20 14.44 21.52
CA SER A 293 -8.71 15.79 21.82
C SER A 293 -7.27 16.01 21.33
N ALA A 294 -6.82 17.27 21.33
CA ALA A 294 -5.43 17.62 21.05
C ALA A 294 -4.46 17.00 22.07
N ALA A 295 -4.87 16.86 23.34
CA ALA A 295 -4.06 16.20 24.37
C ALA A 295 -3.84 14.71 24.06
N ASP A 296 -4.84 14.03 23.49
CA ASP A 296 -4.67 12.64 23.03
C ASP A 296 -3.69 12.56 21.86
N LEU A 297 -3.71 13.56 20.96
CA LEU A 297 -2.77 13.64 19.84
C LEU A 297 -1.33 13.88 20.32
N GLU A 298 -1.12 14.79 21.26
CA GLU A 298 0.19 15.01 21.90
C GLU A 298 0.71 13.71 22.55
N LYS A 299 -0.17 12.99 23.23
CA LYS A 299 0.13 11.70 23.84
C LYS A 299 0.43 10.60 22.82
N ALA A 300 -0.21 10.65 21.64
CA ALA A 300 0.00 9.71 20.55
C ALA A 300 1.28 9.97 19.74
N ALA A 301 1.84 11.18 19.79
CA ALA A 301 3.05 11.57 19.07
C ALA A 301 4.22 10.57 19.19
N PRO A 302 4.60 10.04 20.37
CA PRO A 302 5.65 9.02 20.46
C PRO A 302 5.29 7.69 19.77
N LEU A 303 4.01 7.32 19.71
CA LEU A 303 3.56 6.11 19.00
C LEU A 303 3.61 6.31 17.48
N ILE A 304 3.16 7.47 16.99
CA ILE A 304 3.28 7.87 15.59
C ILE A 304 4.74 7.83 15.17
N ARG A 305 5.62 8.47 15.94
CA ARG A 305 7.07 8.45 15.71
C ARG A 305 7.62 7.04 15.55
N ARG A 306 7.32 6.16 16.51
CA ARG A 306 7.82 4.77 16.48
C ARG A 306 7.30 3.99 15.27
N ALA A 307 6.05 4.21 14.87
CA ALA A 307 5.48 3.58 13.68
C ALA A 307 6.20 4.03 12.40
N PHE A 308 6.49 5.33 12.24
CA PHE A 308 7.19 5.87 11.07
C PHE A 308 8.70 5.62 11.05
N GLU A 309 9.34 5.43 12.21
CA GLU A 309 10.75 5.03 12.29
C GLU A 309 10.92 3.53 11.98
N ALA A 310 9.91 2.70 12.27
CA ALA A 310 9.93 1.27 12.01
C ALA A 310 9.52 0.88 10.59
N ALA A 311 8.91 1.80 9.82
CA ALA A 311 8.35 1.57 8.49
C ALA A 311 9.14 2.22 7.36
#